data_AF-A0A4U0VGA0-F1
#
_entry.id   AF-A0A4U0VGA0-F1
#
_cell.length_a   1.000
_cell.length_b   1.000
_cell.length_c   1.000
_cell.angle_alpha   90.00
_cell.angle_beta   90.00
_cell.angle_gamma   90.00
#
_symmetry.space_group_name_H-M   'P 1'
#
loop_
_entity.id
_entity.type
_entity.pdbx_description
1 polymer ?
#
loop_
_entity_poly.entity_id
_entity_poly.type
_entity_poly.pdbx_seq_one_letter_code
_entity_poly.pdbx_strand_id
1 'polypeptide(L)'
;MPASCKDIRAALALCLQSSDCVLINRNTPADCLRPPLSATLPTQCLQLRHGYGECKRGQIDMRKRFRGNKPVATSTEMEAGGGRGIGGEQEVGMLYAGRGSFGKEGEGGGGKEGDEWEVYTRNDGIEDVRKK
;
A
#
# COMPACT_ATOMS: atom_id res chain seq x y z
N MET A 1 13.57 -12.45 -12.04
CA MET A 1 14.34 -11.29 -12.54
C MET A 1 13.55 -10.03 -12.28
N PRO A 2 14.15 -8.93 -11.78
CA PRO A 2 13.40 -7.76 -11.34
C PRO A 2 12.52 -7.27 -12.49
N ALA A 3 11.20 -7.15 -12.25
CA ALA A 3 10.24 -6.72 -13.25
C ALA A 3 10.71 -5.40 -13.88
N SER A 4 11.07 -5.45 -15.16
CA SER A 4 11.52 -4.28 -15.87
C SER A 4 10.33 -3.33 -16.05
N CYS A 5 10.48 -2.03 -15.82
CA CYS A 5 9.41 -1.03 -16.01
C CYS A 5 8.94 -0.87 -17.48
N LYS A 6 9.19 -1.86 -18.34
CA LYS A 6 8.84 -1.88 -19.77
C LYS A 6 7.33 -1.88 -19.95
N ASP A 7 6.60 -2.69 -19.18
CA ASP A 7 5.15 -2.83 -19.35
C ASP A 7 4.41 -1.55 -18.97
N ILE A 8 4.80 -0.93 -17.85
CA ILE A 8 4.25 0.37 -17.42
C ILE A 8 4.63 1.48 -18.42
N ARG A 9 5.84 1.43 -18.99
CA ARG A 9 6.26 2.38 -20.02
C ARG A 9 5.42 2.23 -21.29
N ALA A 10 5.14 1.00 -21.71
CA ALA A 10 4.30 0.73 -22.88
C ALA A 10 2.86 1.21 -22.63
N ALA A 11 2.28 0.92 -21.46
CA ALA A 11 0.95 1.41 -21.08
C ALA A 11 0.89 2.94 -21.04
N LEU A 12 1.92 3.60 -20.50
CA LEU A 12 2.00 5.06 -20.46
C LEU A 12 2.10 5.65 -21.87
N ALA A 13 2.89 5.04 -22.76
CA ALA A 13 3.00 5.47 -24.15
C ALA A 13 1.65 5.39 -24.89
N LEU A 14 0.90 4.29 -24.70
CA LEU A 14 -0.45 4.13 -25.25
C LEU A 14 -1.40 5.20 -24.71
N CYS A 15 -1.36 5.47 -23.41
CA CYS A 15 -2.20 6.50 -22.77
C CYS A 15 -1.90 7.91 -23.32
N LEU A 16 -0.62 8.23 -23.52
CA LEU A 16 -0.25 9.52 -24.09
C LEU A 16 -0.67 9.66 -25.56
N GLN A 17 -0.62 8.58 -26.34
CA GLN A 17 -1.09 8.57 -27.73
C GLN A 17 -2.59 8.84 -27.85
N SER A 18 -3.40 8.37 -26.89
CA SER A 18 -4.84 8.66 -26.84
C SER A 18 -5.18 10.01 -26.20
N SER A 19 -4.20 10.71 -25.62
CA SER A 19 -4.45 11.96 -24.90
C SER A 19 -4.51 13.19 -25.81
N ASP A 20 -5.32 14.16 -25.44
CA ASP A 20 -5.47 15.44 -26.15
C ASP A 20 -4.17 16.24 -26.28
N CYS A 21 -3.23 16.04 -25.35
CA CYS A 21 -1.92 16.70 -25.40
C CYS A 21 -1.12 16.32 -26.65
N VAL A 22 -1.23 15.06 -27.10
CA VAL A 22 -0.53 14.57 -28.30
C VAL A 22 -1.42 14.68 -29.53
N LEU A 23 -2.72 14.38 -29.42
CA LEU A 23 -3.64 14.38 -30.55
C LEU A 23 -3.99 15.80 -31.04
N ILE A 24 -4.33 16.71 -30.13
CA ILE A 24 -4.80 18.05 -30.46
C ILE A 24 -3.64 19.02 -30.49
N ASN A 25 -2.86 19.08 -29.41
CA ASN A 25 -1.79 20.06 -29.26
C ASN A 25 -0.50 19.68 -29.99
N ARG A 26 -0.38 18.44 -30.48
CA ARG A 26 0.79 17.90 -31.21
C ARG A 26 2.13 18.07 -30.49
N ASN A 27 2.08 18.08 -29.17
CA ASN A 27 3.29 18.14 -28.36
C ASN A 27 3.97 16.77 -28.33
N THR A 28 5.28 16.77 -28.04
CA THR A 28 5.96 15.50 -27.82
C THR A 28 5.45 14.85 -26.53
N PRO A 29 5.37 13.50 -26.45
CA PRO A 29 4.94 12.81 -25.24
C PRO A 29 5.78 13.18 -24.00
N ALA A 30 7.05 13.56 -24.21
CA ALA A 30 7.94 14.02 -23.15
C ALA A 30 7.55 15.40 -22.60
N ASP A 31 7.08 16.30 -23.45
CA ASP A 31 6.64 17.65 -23.05
C ASP A 31 5.29 17.60 -22.34
N CYS A 32 4.41 16.67 -22.70
CA CYS A 32 3.15 16.44 -22.00
C CYS A 32 3.32 16.06 -20.52
N LEU A 33 4.45 15.43 -20.16
CA LEU A 33 4.73 15.03 -18.77
C LEU A 33 5.32 16.15 -17.91
N ARG A 34 5.70 17.28 -18.52
CA ARG A 34 6.25 18.44 -17.82
C ARG A 34 5.14 19.41 -17.38
N PRO A 35 5.31 20.13 -16.26
CA PRO A 35 4.45 21.27 -15.94
C PRO A 35 4.60 22.34 -17.04
N PRO A 36 3.52 23.04 -17.47
CA PRO A 36 2.16 23.07 -16.91
C PRO A 36 1.17 22.04 -17.50
N LEU A 37 1.49 21.41 -18.63
CA LEU A 37 0.58 20.50 -19.35
C LEU A 37 0.30 19.19 -18.61
N SER A 38 1.16 18.81 -17.66
CA SER A 38 0.93 17.59 -16.88
C SER A 38 -0.39 17.60 -16.11
N ALA A 39 -0.98 18.77 -15.81
CA ALA A 39 -2.25 18.88 -15.08
C ALA A 39 -3.49 18.68 -15.97
N THR A 40 -3.37 18.83 -17.29
CA THR A 40 -4.50 18.68 -18.23
C THR A 40 -4.65 17.25 -18.74
N LEU A 41 -3.73 16.36 -18.37
CA LEU A 41 -3.78 14.95 -18.74
C LEU A 41 -4.89 14.20 -17.99
N PRO A 42 -5.50 13.17 -18.62
CA PRO A 42 -6.51 12.36 -17.96
C PRO A 42 -5.93 11.61 -16.76
N THR A 43 -6.79 11.33 -15.78
CA THR A 43 -6.43 10.69 -14.50
C THR A 43 -5.73 9.33 -14.69
N GLN A 44 -6.11 8.57 -15.71
CA GLN A 44 -5.46 7.31 -16.08
C GLN A 44 -3.97 7.50 -16.42
N CYS A 45 -3.63 8.50 -17.23
CA CYS A 45 -2.23 8.78 -17.58
C CYS A 45 -1.44 9.31 -16.38
N LEU A 46 -2.08 10.05 -15.48
CA LEU A 46 -1.48 10.52 -14.23
C LEU A 46 -1.13 9.36 -13.28
N GLN A 47 -2.02 8.37 -13.17
CA GLN A 47 -1.75 7.14 -12.41
C GLN A 47 -0.57 6.36 -12.99
N LEU A 48 -0.54 6.18 -14.31
CA LEU A 48 0.57 5.51 -14.99
C LEU A 48 1.89 6.26 -14.84
N ARG A 49 1.87 7.60 -14.86
CA ARG A 49 3.04 8.45 -14.58
C ARG A 49 3.56 8.25 -13.16
N HIS A 50 2.65 8.18 -12.18
CA HIS A 50 3.02 7.91 -10.78
C HIS A 50 3.66 6.52 -10.64
N GLY A 51 2.99 5.47 -11.14
CA GLY A 51 3.49 4.10 -11.11
C GLY A 51 4.82 3.92 -11.85
N TYR A 52 5.02 4.62 -12.96
CA TYR A 52 6.31 4.62 -13.66
C TYR A 52 7.43 5.27 -12.82
N GLY A 53 7.13 6.36 -12.12
CA GLY A 53 8.06 7.02 -11.20
C GLY A 53 8.45 6.12 -10.02
N GLU A 54 7.49 5.40 -9.44
CA GLU A 54 7.73 4.42 -8.38
C GLU A 54 8.55 3.23 -8.87
N CYS A 55 8.21 2.71 -10.06
CA CYS A 55 8.96 1.61 -10.65
C CYS A 55 10.43 1.98 -10.89
N LYS A 56 10.69 3.18 -11.41
CA LYS A 56 12.07 3.65 -11.63
C LYS A 56 12.81 3.86 -10.31
N ARG A 57 12.15 4.39 -9.28
CA ARG A 57 12.71 4.48 -7.92
C ARG A 57 13.04 3.11 -7.35
N GLY A 58 12.18 2.11 -7.55
CA GLY A 58 12.39 0.73 -7.11
C GLY A 58 13.57 0.04 -7.80
N GLN A 59 13.87 0.38 -9.05
CA GLN A 59 15.07 -0.12 -9.75
C GLN A 59 16.36 0.51 -9.22
N ILE A 60 16.33 1.77 -8.80
CA ILE A 60 17.51 2.47 -8.29
C ILE A 60 17.78 2.09 -6.82
N ASP A 61 16.74 1.83 -6.03
CA ASP A 61 16.84 1.45 -4.62
C ASP A 61 17.45 0.05 -4.42
N MET A 62 18.64 -0.01 -3.79
CA MET A 62 19.37 -1.25 -3.51
C MET A 62 18.55 -2.26 -2.69
N ARG A 63 17.67 -1.79 -1.80
CA ARG A 63 16.85 -2.67 -0.94
C ARG A 63 15.77 -3.41 -1.73
N LYS A 64 15.31 -2.83 -2.84
CA LYS A 64 14.21 -3.34 -3.69
C LYS A 64 14.71 -4.12 -4.90
N ARG A 65 15.99 -4.00 -5.29
CA ARG A 65 16.61 -4.77 -6.37
C ARG A 65 16.57 -6.28 -6.15
N PHE A 66 16.74 -6.72 -4.91
CA PHE A 66 16.78 -8.15 -4.56
C PHE A 66 15.39 -8.77 -4.40
N ARG A 67 14.45 -8.01 -3.81
CA ARG A 67 13.06 -8.48 -3.56
C ARG A 67 12.17 -8.33 -4.80
N GLY A 68 12.60 -7.56 -5.79
CA GLY A 68 11.81 -7.24 -6.97
C GLY A 68 10.86 -6.07 -6.71
N ASN A 69 10.58 -5.30 -7.76
CA ASN A 69 9.55 -4.28 -7.71
C ASN A 69 8.17 -4.96 -7.78
N LYS A 70 7.19 -4.49 -6.98
CA LYS A 70 5.83 -5.03 -7.02
C LYS A 70 5.23 -4.83 -8.43
N PRO A 71 4.64 -5.87 -9.05
CA PRO A 71 4.02 -5.70 -10.35
C PRO A 71 2.78 -4.83 -10.22
N VAL A 72 2.71 -3.76 -11.02
CA VAL A 72 1.53 -2.88 -11.09
C VAL A 72 0.30 -3.62 -11.65
N ALA A 73 0.48 -4.79 -12.28
CA ALA A 73 -0.62 -5.63 -12.74
C ALA A 73 -1.30 -6.43 -11.62
N THR A 74 -0.67 -6.63 -10.45
CA THR A 74 -1.30 -7.34 -9.32
C THR A 74 -1.92 -6.40 -8.29
N SER A 75 -1.87 -5.08 -8.49
CA SER A 75 -2.76 -4.15 -7.79
C SER A 75 -4.13 -4.20 -8.44
N THR A 76 -4.86 -5.29 -8.21
CA THR A 76 -6.32 -5.34 -8.30
C THR A 76 -6.92 -4.45 -7.21
N GLU A 77 -6.60 -3.15 -7.24
CA GLU A 77 -7.03 -2.14 -6.27
C GLU A 77 -7.86 -1.03 -6.93
N MET A 78 -8.27 -1.19 -8.20
CA MET A 78 -9.09 -0.19 -8.90
C MET A 78 -10.61 -0.39 -8.78
N GLU A 79 -11.11 -1.46 -8.14
CA GLU A 79 -12.56 -1.71 -7.97
C GLU A 79 -13.04 -1.72 -6.51
N ALA A 80 -12.15 -1.47 -5.54
CA ALA A 80 -12.53 -1.36 -4.14
C ALA A 80 -11.90 -0.10 -3.55
N GLY A 81 -12.74 0.89 -3.21
CA GLY A 81 -12.31 2.10 -2.53
C GLY A 81 -11.57 1.77 -1.22
N GLY A 82 -10.37 2.30 -1.07
CA GLY A 82 -9.58 2.17 0.14
C GLY A 82 -8.20 2.81 -0.06
N GLY A 83 -8.07 4.08 0.31
CA GLY A 83 -6.84 4.85 0.10
C GLY A 83 -5.65 4.31 0.88
N ARG A 84 -4.45 4.39 0.28
CA ARG A 84 -3.17 4.35 0.99
C ARG A 84 -2.16 5.30 0.33
N GLY A 85 -2.37 6.59 0.53
CA GLY A 85 -1.26 7.49 0.77
C GLY A 85 -0.86 7.35 2.23
N ILE A 86 0.44 7.14 2.47
CA ILE A 86 1.09 7.16 3.79
C ILE A 86 0.66 6.03 4.73
N GLY A 87 1.61 5.11 4.97
CA GLY A 87 1.67 4.27 6.17
C GLY A 87 0.42 3.47 6.53
N GLY A 88 0.40 2.18 6.21
CA GLY A 88 -0.57 1.29 6.84
C GLY A 88 -0.69 -0.08 6.18
N GLU A 89 -0.58 -1.11 7.02
CA GLU A 89 -1.06 -2.47 6.82
C GLU A 89 -0.48 -3.28 5.66
N GLN A 90 0.76 -3.70 5.86
CA GLN A 90 0.99 -5.14 5.78
C GLN A 90 -0.01 -5.80 6.74
N GLU A 91 -0.72 -6.84 6.30
CA GLU A 91 -1.18 -7.86 7.23
C GLU A 91 0.01 -8.15 8.14
N VAL A 92 -0.07 -7.71 9.40
CA VAL A 92 1.02 -7.87 10.33
C VAL A 92 0.94 -9.33 10.73
N GLY A 93 1.48 -10.20 9.88
CA GLY A 93 1.86 -11.54 10.27
C GLY A 93 2.78 -11.35 11.47
N MET A 94 2.22 -11.58 12.66
CA MET A 94 2.84 -11.30 13.94
C MET A 94 4.22 -11.98 13.97
N LEU A 95 5.27 -11.18 14.09
CA LEU A 95 6.67 -11.64 14.05
C LEU A 95 7.08 -12.43 15.31
N TYR A 96 6.17 -12.64 16.25
CA TYR A 96 6.31 -13.62 17.31
C TYR A 96 4.93 -14.06 17.79
N ALA A 97 4.81 -15.34 18.14
CA ALA A 97 3.61 -16.11 18.50
C ALA A 97 2.53 -15.36 19.34
N GLY A 98 1.72 -14.52 18.72
CA GLY A 98 0.59 -13.83 19.34
C GLY A 98 -0.59 -13.79 18.39
N ARG A 99 -1.67 -14.49 18.73
CA ARG A 99 -2.93 -14.48 17.97
C ARG A 99 -3.63 -13.13 18.21
N GLY A 100 -4.01 -12.44 17.13
CA GLY A 100 -4.69 -11.15 17.19
C GLY A 100 -6.02 -11.25 17.92
N SER A 101 -6.23 -10.39 18.91
CA SER A 101 -7.38 -10.38 19.80
C SER A 101 -8.49 -9.47 19.30
N PHE A 102 -9.09 -9.77 18.15
CA PHE A 102 -10.36 -9.16 17.77
C PHE A 102 -11.21 -10.19 17.03
N GLY A 103 -12.15 -10.79 17.76
CA GLY A 103 -13.09 -11.72 17.18
C GLY A 103 -13.68 -12.68 18.20
N LYS A 104 -14.88 -12.30 18.67
CA LYS A 104 -15.94 -13.15 19.21
C LYS A 104 -15.98 -13.34 20.73
N GLU A 105 -17.09 -12.82 21.25
CA GLU A 105 -17.62 -12.97 22.59
C GLU A 105 -17.72 -14.44 23.00
N GLY A 106 -17.44 -14.71 24.28
CA GLY A 106 -17.90 -15.89 24.99
C GLY A 106 -17.24 -17.21 24.56
N GLU A 107 -16.05 -17.49 25.08
CA GLU A 107 -15.75 -18.78 25.72
C GLU A 107 -14.38 -18.68 26.40
N GLY A 108 -14.39 -18.78 27.74
CA GLY A 108 -13.19 -18.88 28.53
C GLY A 108 -12.44 -20.16 28.20
N GLY A 109 -11.12 -20.07 28.09
CA GLY A 109 -10.28 -21.23 27.82
C GLY A 109 -8.81 -20.90 27.98
N GLY A 110 -8.33 -20.94 29.22
CA GLY A 110 -6.90 -20.80 29.50
C GLY A 110 -6.51 -20.66 30.97
N GLY A 111 -7.34 -21.09 31.92
CA GLY A 111 -6.94 -21.18 33.33
C GLY A 111 -6.36 -22.56 33.60
N LYS A 112 -5.09 -22.62 34.04
CA LYS A 112 -4.61 -23.81 34.77
C LYS A 112 -5.27 -23.79 36.15
N GLU A 113 -5.72 -24.95 36.60
CA GLU A 113 -6.36 -25.15 37.91
C GLU A 113 -5.41 -24.68 39.02
N GLY A 114 -5.79 -23.62 39.75
CA GLY A 114 -5.06 -23.10 40.92
C GLY A 114 -4.62 -21.63 40.86
N ASP A 115 -4.88 -20.90 39.78
CA ASP A 115 -4.47 -19.50 39.69
C ASP A 115 -5.51 -18.56 40.36
N GLU A 116 -5.18 -18.01 41.53
CA GLU A 116 -5.96 -16.97 42.22
C GLU A 116 -5.71 -15.59 41.56
N TRP A 117 -6.77 -14.84 41.26
CA TRP A 117 -6.70 -13.53 40.62
C TRP A 117 -7.33 -12.48 41.53
N GLU A 118 -6.69 -11.31 41.65
CA GLU A 118 -7.23 -10.17 42.39
C GLU A 118 -7.47 -8.97 41.46
N VAL A 119 -8.49 -8.18 41.80
CA VAL A 119 -8.81 -6.93 41.09
C VAL A 119 -8.08 -5.79 41.77
N TYR A 120 -7.32 -5.02 40.99
CA TYR A 120 -6.65 -3.81 41.46
C TYR A 120 -7.13 -2.60 40.67
N THR A 121 -7.38 -1.51 41.38
CA THR A 121 -7.73 -0.23 40.78
C THR A 121 -6.47 0.58 40.52
N ARG A 122 -6.19 0.87 39.25
CA ARG A 122 -5.08 1.73 38.83
C ARG A 122 -5.29 3.15 39.35
N ASN A 123 -4.22 3.95 39.44
CA ASN A 123 -4.31 5.37 39.82
C ASN A 123 -5.26 6.19 38.91
N ASP A 124 -5.54 5.68 37.71
CA ASP A 124 -6.47 6.26 36.73
C ASP A 124 -7.94 5.87 36.96
N GLY A 125 -8.24 5.10 38.02
CA GLY A 125 -9.61 4.67 38.39
C GLY A 125 -10.15 3.48 37.59
N ILE A 126 -9.35 2.88 36.70
CA ILE A 126 -9.72 1.68 35.94
C ILE A 126 -9.37 0.43 36.74
N GLU A 127 -10.32 -0.51 36.81
CA GLU A 127 -10.14 -1.82 37.43
C GLU A 127 -9.53 -2.80 36.42
N ASP A 128 -8.39 -3.39 36.78
CA ASP A 128 -7.77 -4.48 36.03
C ASP A 128 -7.64 -5.72 36.91
N VAL A 129 -7.58 -6.89 36.26
CA VAL A 129 -7.38 -8.17 36.93
C VAL A 129 -5.92 -8.56 36.82
N ARG A 130 -5.28 -8.83 37.96
CA ARG A 130 -3.89 -9.30 38.04
C ARG A 130 -3.84 -10.66 38.73
N LYS A 131 -2.92 -11.52 38.28
CA LYS A 131 -2.64 -12.79 38.95
C LYS A 131 -2.03 -12.48 40.32
N LYS A 132 -2.56 -13.09 41.37
CA LYS A 132 -2.00 -12.99 42.71
C LYS A 132 -0.57 -13.56 42.74
#